data_AF-A0A0C5XUD3-F1
#
_entry.id   AF-A0A0C5XUD3-F1
#
_cell.length_a   1.000
_cell.length_b   1.000
_cell.length_c   1.000
_cell.angle_alpha   90.00
_cell.angle_beta   90.00
_cell.angle_gamma   90.00
#
_symmetry.space_group_name_H-M   'P 1'
#
loop_
_entity.id
_entity.type
_entity.pdbx_description
1 polymer ?
#
loop_
_entity_poly.entity_id
_entity_poly.type
_entity_poly.pdbx_seq_one_letter_code
_entity_poly.pdbx_strand_id
1 'polypeptide(L)'
;MRVLTALLPLAAFLAGPVWAQASERAGHYYLRGVMETGSELMLHPDGRFQWYLVYGALDLFAEGRWAERDGAVILTAERTKDVPEPGFRTLVLKVEDRSLVPPDGRGAYVRPADDRD
;
A
#
# COMPACT_ATOMS: atom_id res chain seq x y z
N MET A 1 -65.26 -2.48 -2.30
CA MET A 1 -64.73 -2.40 -3.68
C MET A 1 -64.36 -0.93 -3.89
N ARG A 2 -63.13 -0.44 -4.09
CA ARG A 2 -61.80 -0.95 -4.48
C ARG A 2 -60.78 0.05 -3.85
N VAL A 3 -59.78 -0.35 -3.06
CA VAL A 3 -58.34 -0.48 -3.40
C VAL A 3 -57.88 0.45 -4.56
N LEU A 4 -56.78 1.21 -4.55
CA LEU A 4 -55.46 1.04 -3.91
C LEU A 4 -54.71 2.39 -4.09
N THR A 5 -54.29 3.07 -3.01
CA THR A 5 -53.35 4.21 -3.13
C THR A 5 -51.95 3.63 -3.30
N ALA A 6 -51.41 3.64 -4.51
CA ALA A 6 -50.04 3.23 -4.78
C ALA A 6 -49.09 4.40 -4.44
N LEU A 7 -48.41 4.32 -3.29
CA LEU A 7 -47.17 5.07 -3.07
C LEU A 7 -46.01 4.16 -3.47
N LEU A 8 -45.35 4.46 -4.60
CA LEU A 8 -44.02 3.92 -4.88
C LEU A 8 -43.02 4.64 -3.95
N PRO A 9 -42.22 3.93 -3.13
CA PRO A 9 -41.03 4.53 -2.57
C PRO A 9 -39.96 4.63 -3.68
N LEU A 10 -39.57 5.86 -3.99
CA LEU A 10 -38.38 6.16 -4.77
C LEU A 10 -37.16 5.63 -4.00
N ALA A 11 -36.57 4.53 -4.48
CA ALA A 11 -35.33 3.98 -3.93
C ALA A 11 -34.21 5.00 -4.12
N ALA A 12 -33.81 5.68 -3.04
CA ALA A 12 -32.61 6.49 -3.02
C ALA A 12 -31.39 5.56 -3.10
N PHE A 13 -30.70 5.56 -4.25
CA PHE A 13 -29.35 5.03 -4.34
C PHE A 13 -28.43 5.90 -3.49
N LEU A 14 -28.20 5.50 -2.25
CA LEU A 14 -27.08 5.99 -1.46
C LEU A 14 -25.82 5.41 -2.09
N ALA A 15 -25.24 6.13 -3.06
CA ALA A 15 -23.82 6.02 -3.35
C ALA A 15 -23.08 6.55 -2.12
N GLY A 16 -22.97 5.69 -1.09
CA GLY A 16 -22.08 5.96 0.03
C GLY A 16 -20.68 6.19 -0.51
N PRO A 17 -19.90 7.11 0.06
CA PRO A 17 -18.50 7.22 -0.31
C PRO A 17 -17.89 5.83 -0.17
N VAL A 18 -17.18 5.38 -1.20
CA VAL A 18 -16.29 4.22 -1.07
C VAL A 18 -15.23 4.68 -0.07
N TRP A 19 -15.53 4.53 1.22
CA TRP A 19 -14.49 4.52 2.23
C TRP A 19 -13.55 3.44 1.76
N ALA A 20 -12.35 3.84 1.32
CA ALA A 20 -11.29 2.90 1.05
C ALA A 20 -11.24 1.99 2.27
N GLN A 21 -11.68 0.75 2.10
CA GLN A 21 -11.63 -0.23 3.17
C GLN A 21 -10.16 -0.29 3.54
N ALA A 22 -9.83 0.18 4.75
CA ALA A 22 -8.46 0.24 5.21
C ALA A 22 -7.90 -1.17 5.03
N SER A 23 -7.03 -1.34 4.02
CA SER A 23 -6.52 -2.67 3.72
C SER A 23 -5.72 -3.11 4.93
N GLU A 24 -5.88 -4.38 5.32
CA GLU A 24 -5.15 -4.98 6.44
C GLU A 24 -3.62 -4.90 6.27
N ARG A 25 -3.16 -4.50 5.08
CA ARG A 25 -1.76 -4.23 4.75
C ARG A 25 -1.27 -2.85 5.18
N ALA A 26 -2.13 -1.92 5.58
CA ALA A 26 -1.67 -0.63 6.09
C ALA A 26 -0.75 -0.83 7.32
N GLY A 27 0.33 -0.05 7.39
CA GLY A 27 1.31 -0.11 8.47
C GLY A 27 2.77 0.13 8.03
N HIS A 28 3.66 0.12 9.01
CA HIS A 28 5.11 0.23 8.83
C HIS A 28 5.74 -1.15 8.63
N TYR A 29 6.65 -1.23 7.66
CA TYR A 29 7.42 -2.42 7.36
C TYR A 29 8.90 -2.09 7.24
N TYR A 30 9.76 -2.98 7.72
CA TYR A 30 11.21 -2.86 7.64
C TYR A 30 11.77 -3.99 6.79
N LEU A 31 12.70 -3.65 5.91
CA LEU A 31 13.41 -4.65 5.12
C LEU A 31 14.32 -5.48 6.03
N ARG A 32 14.12 -6.79 6.03
CA ARG A 32 14.93 -7.77 6.74
C ARG A 32 15.60 -8.74 5.77
N GLY A 33 16.70 -9.36 6.21
CA GLY A 33 17.39 -10.39 5.43
C GLY A 33 18.29 -9.88 4.31
N VAL A 34 18.59 -8.58 4.27
CA VAL A 34 19.54 -7.97 3.33
C VAL A 34 20.65 -7.29 4.12
N MET A 35 21.91 -7.66 3.84
CA MET A 35 23.06 -7.00 4.47
C MET A 35 23.31 -5.62 3.87
N GLU A 36 23.82 -4.70 4.69
CA GLU A 36 24.28 -3.36 4.28
C GLU A 36 23.22 -2.47 3.60
N THR A 37 21.97 -2.92 3.58
CA THR A 37 20.81 -2.22 3.02
C THR A 37 19.78 -2.01 4.10
N GLY A 38 19.45 -0.76 4.38
CA GLY A 38 18.30 -0.39 5.21
C GLY A 38 17.17 0.08 4.33
N SER A 39 15.93 -0.30 4.64
CA SER A 39 14.77 0.26 3.95
C SER A 39 13.52 0.14 4.83
N GLU A 40 12.66 1.14 4.75
CA GLU A 40 11.33 1.12 5.36
C GLU A 40 10.28 1.44 4.31
N LEU A 41 9.12 0.86 4.51
CA LEU A 41 7.91 1.10 3.74
C LEU A 41 6.78 1.40 4.71
N MET A 42 6.11 2.54 4.52
CA MET A 42 4.88 2.89 5.21
C MET A 42 3.72 2.84 4.20
N LEU A 43 2.74 1.97 4.45
CA LEU A 43 1.50 1.90 3.70
C LEU A 43 0.40 2.58 4.51
N HIS A 44 -0.10 3.72 4.04
CA HIS A 44 -1.20 4.44 4.67
C HIS A 44 -2.55 3.81 4.30
N PRO A 45 -3.54 3.80 5.21
CA PRO A 45 -4.85 3.21 4.96
C PRO A 45 -5.67 3.94 3.87
N ASP A 46 -5.26 5.16 3.52
CA ASP A 46 -5.88 5.96 2.44
C ASP A 46 -5.30 5.65 1.04
N GLY A 47 -4.42 4.65 0.93
CA GLY A 47 -3.80 4.26 -0.33
C GLY A 47 -2.53 5.04 -0.69
N ARG A 48 -2.00 5.89 0.19
CA ARG A 48 -0.67 6.51 0.00
C ARG A 48 0.46 5.66 0.57
N PHE A 49 1.66 5.78 0.04
CA PHE A 49 2.85 5.16 0.62
C PHE A 49 4.01 6.14 0.74
N GLN A 50 4.93 5.82 1.65
CA GLN A 50 6.26 6.40 1.75
C GLN A 50 7.27 5.28 1.81
N TRP A 51 8.40 5.45 1.14
CA TRP A 51 9.45 4.46 1.06
C TRP A 51 10.81 5.15 1.05
N TYR A 52 11.77 4.58 1.77
CA TYR A 52 13.17 4.95 1.64
C TYR A 52 14.06 3.71 1.59
N LEU A 53 15.22 3.85 0.96
CA LEU A 53 16.29 2.86 0.96
C LEU A 53 17.63 3.54 1.11
N VAL A 54 18.46 2.97 1.97
CA VAL A 54 19.84 3.38 2.20
C VAL A 54 20.75 2.20 1.86
N TYR A 55 21.71 2.43 0.99
CA TYR A 55 22.77 1.47 0.66
C TYR A 55 24.11 2.18 0.56
N GLY A 56 24.98 1.99 1.57
CA GLY A 56 26.23 2.74 1.68
C GLY A 56 25.97 4.25 1.74
N ALA A 57 26.40 4.99 0.71
CA ALA A 57 26.17 6.43 0.56
C ALA A 57 25.02 6.80 -0.40
N LEU A 58 24.27 5.80 -0.87
CA LEU A 58 23.10 5.99 -1.73
C LEU A 58 21.83 6.03 -0.88
N ASP A 59 21.12 7.15 -0.96
CA ASP A 59 19.79 7.34 -0.37
C ASP A 59 18.75 7.49 -1.49
N LEU A 60 17.74 6.62 -1.51
CA LEU A 60 16.62 6.68 -2.43
C LEU A 60 15.31 6.89 -1.68
N PHE A 61 14.43 7.68 -2.26
CA PHE A 61 13.10 7.97 -1.72
C PHE A 61 12.04 7.75 -2.78
N ALA A 62 10.85 7.31 -2.36
CA ALA A 62 9.68 7.28 -3.21
C ALA A 62 8.42 7.48 -2.37
N GLU A 63 7.46 8.20 -2.91
CA GLU A 63 6.12 8.33 -2.37
C GLU A 63 5.10 8.29 -3.50
N GLY A 64 3.84 8.01 -3.18
CA GLY A 64 2.79 7.93 -4.17
C GLY A 64 1.63 7.08 -3.69
N ARG A 65 1.06 6.27 -4.58
CA ARG A 65 -0.11 5.44 -4.29
C ARG A 65 0.19 3.96 -4.33
N TRP A 66 -0.51 3.20 -3.50
CA TRP A 66 -0.43 1.75 -3.49
C TRP A 66 -1.80 1.10 -3.66
N ALA A 67 -1.80 -0.13 -4.17
CA ALA A 67 -2.97 -0.98 -4.24
C ALA A 67 -2.57 -2.45 -4.07
N GLU A 68 -3.46 -3.25 -3.51
CA GLU A 68 -3.32 -4.71 -3.46
C GLU A 68 -4.08 -5.33 -4.63
N ARG A 69 -3.40 -6.13 -5.46
CA ARG A 69 -4.00 -6.86 -6.60
C ARG A 69 -3.23 -8.16 -6.83
N ASP A 70 -3.96 -9.23 -7.12
CA ASP A 70 -3.41 -10.51 -7.58
C ASP A 70 -2.27 -11.08 -6.69
N GLY A 71 -2.43 -10.96 -5.36
CA GLY A 71 -1.42 -11.43 -4.40
C GLY A 71 -0.16 -10.57 -4.34
N ALA A 72 -0.25 -9.31 -4.75
CA ALA A 72 0.85 -8.34 -4.69
C ALA A 72 0.39 -6.99 -4.16
N VAL A 73 1.32 -6.26 -3.52
CA VAL A 73 1.21 -4.83 -3.24
C VAL A 73 1.95 -4.09 -4.34
N ILE A 74 1.24 -3.26 -5.09
CA ILE A 74 1.78 -2.47 -6.20
C ILE A 74 1.95 -1.03 -5.75
N LEU A 75 3.19 -0.53 -5.69
CA LEU A 75 3.52 0.85 -5.39
C LEU A 75 3.73 1.61 -6.71
N THR A 76 3.01 2.70 -6.91
CA THR A 76 3.18 3.61 -8.05
C THR A 76 3.64 4.96 -7.55
N ALA A 77 4.90 5.28 -7.82
CA ALA A 77 5.51 6.51 -7.36
C ALA A 77 4.97 7.73 -8.13
N GLU A 78 4.79 8.82 -7.41
CA GLU A 78 4.36 10.10 -7.94
C GLU A 78 5.50 11.11 -7.77
N ARG A 79 5.70 11.98 -8.77
CA ARG A 79 6.64 13.08 -8.64
C ARG A 79 6.01 14.16 -7.77
N THR A 80 6.65 14.52 -6.67
CA THR A 80 6.18 15.56 -5.76
C THR A 80 7.23 16.65 -5.60
N LYS A 81 6.90 17.69 -4.81
CA LYS A 81 7.87 18.73 -4.45
C LYS A 81 9.00 18.20 -3.56
N ASP A 82 8.71 17.22 -2.71
CA ASP A 82 9.64 16.69 -1.71
C ASP A 82 10.44 15.52 -2.29
N VAL A 83 9.85 14.76 -3.23
CA VAL A 83 10.51 13.71 -4.01
C VAL A 83 10.34 13.97 -5.51
N PRO A 84 11.12 14.90 -6.08
CA PRO A 84 11.03 15.24 -7.51
C PRO A 84 11.55 14.11 -8.42
N GLU A 85 12.42 13.24 -7.90
CA GLU A 85 13.02 12.11 -8.62
C GLU A 85 12.87 10.84 -7.77
N PRO A 86 11.71 10.15 -7.86
CA PRO A 86 11.50 8.93 -7.11
C PRO A 86 12.49 7.82 -7.51
N GLY A 87 12.96 7.04 -6.53
CA GLY A 87 13.91 5.94 -6.73
C GLY A 87 13.40 4.81 -7.62
N PHE A 88 12.09 4.76 -7.87
CA PHE A 88 11.45 3.88 -8.84
C PHE A 88 10.16 4.52 -9.38
N ARG A 89 9.65 4.03 -10.52
CA ARG A 89 8.31 4.40 -11.02
C ARG A 89 7.22 3.48 -10.49
N THR A 90 7.47 2.18 -10.57
CA THR A 90 6.59 1.14 -10.04
C THR A 90 7.43 0.08 -9.34
N LEU A 91 7.01 -0.31 -8.13
CA LEU A 91 7.59 -1.41 -7.38
C LEU A 91 6.48 -2.39 -7.02
N VAL A 92 6.64 -3.65 -7.42
CA VAL A 92 5.67 -4.72 -7.16
C VAL A 92 6.23 -5.62 -6.07
N LEU A 93 5.56 -5.67 -4.93
CA LEU A 93 5.95 -6.53 -3.82
C LEU A 93 5.04 -7.75 -3.78
N LYS A 94 5.61 -8.94 -3.89
CA LYS A 94 4.84 -10.18 -3.76
C LYS A 94 4.39 -10.31 -2.31
N VAL A 95 3.13 -10.64 -2.10
CA VAL A 95 2.63 -10.99 -0.78
C VAL A 95 2.99 -12.44 -0.47
N GLU A 96 3.75 -12.64 0.60
CA GLU A 96 4.02 -13.97 1.17
C GLU A 96 3.64 -13.94 2.64
N ASP A 97 2.54 -14.61 2.98
CA ASP A 97 1.87 -14.52 4.29
C ASP A 97 1.59 -13.04 4.68
N ARG A 98 2.31 -12.56 5.70
CA ARG A 98 2.23 -11.19 6.22
C ARG A 98 3.36 -10.28 5.70
N SER A 99 4.33 -10.85 5.00
CA SER A 99 5.51 -10.17 4.49
C SER A 99 5.30 -9.69 3.05
N LEU A 100 6.07 -8.68 2.65
CA LEU A 100 6.09 -8.15 1.29
C LEU A 100 7.49 -8.36 0.69
N VAL A 101 7.60 -9.18 -0.33
CA VAL A 101 8.89 -9.61 -0.91
C VAL A 101 9.21 -8.77 -2.15
N PRO A 102 10.39 -8.13 -2.23
CA PRO A 102 10.79 -7.36 -3.40
C PRO A 102 10.94 -8.21 -4.68
N PRO A 103 10.90 -7.61 -5.89
CA PRO A 103 11.04 -8.34 -7.15
C PRO A 103 12.35 -9.10 -7.32
N ASP A 104 13.43 -8.64 -6.68
CA ASP A 104 14.73 -9.31 -6.71
C ASP A 104 14.81 -10.53 -5.78
N GLY A 105 13.74 -10.79 -5.01
CA GLY A 105 13.63 -11.90 -4.08
C GLY A 105 14.54 -11.79 -2.85
N ARG A 106 15.21 -10.65 -2.64
CA ARG A 106 16.15 -10.47 -1.53
C ARG A 106 15.46 -9.85 -0.34
N GLY A 107 15.45 -10.60 0.76
CA GLY A 107 14.84 -10.17 2.00
C GLY A 107 13.32 -10.04 1.89
N ALA A 108 12.74 -9.44 2.92
CA ALA A 108 11.31 -9.15 2.95
C ALA A 108 11.03 -7.93 3.83
N TYR A 109 10.04 -7.15 3.44
CA TYR A 109 9.45 -6.12 4.29
C TYR A 109 8.52 -6.80 5.30
N VAL A 110 8.84 -6.68 6.58
CA VAL A 110 8.08 -7.27 7.69
C VAL A 110 7.61 -6.19 8.65
N ARG A 111 6.44 -6.39 9.27
CA ARG A 111 5.98 -5.49 10.34
C ARG A 111 6.77 -5.75 11.62
N PRO A 112 7.03 -4.73 12.46
CA PRO A 112 7.71 -4.92 13.74
C PRO A 112 7.08 -5.98 14.64
N ALA A 113 5.75 -6.07 14.66
CA ALA A 113 5.03 -7.08 15.46
C ALA A 113 5.15 -8.51 14.92
N ASP A 114 5.59 -8.65 13.67
CA ASP A 114 5.71 -9.92 12.96
C ASP A 114 7.15 -10.41 12.91
N ASP A 115 8.07 -9.55 13.34
CA ASP A 115 9.49 -9.84 13.48
C ASP A 115 9.70 -10.75 14.68
N ARG A 116 10.22 -11.95 14.42
CA ARG A 116 10.63 -12.88 15.47
C ARG A 116 12.15 -12.78 15.53
N ASP A 117 12.65 -12.16 16.59
CA ASP A 117 14.09 -12.11 16.92
C ASP A 117 14.73 -13.51 16.90
#